data_AF-A0A519HWV2-F1
#
_entry.id   AF-A0A519HWV2-F1
#
_cell.length_a   1.000
_cell.length_b   1.000
_cell.length_c   1.000
_cell.angle_alpha   90.00
_cell.angle_beta   90.00
_cell.angle_gamma   90.00
#
_symmetry.space_group_name_H-M   'P 1'
#
loop_
_entity.id
_entity.type
_entity.pdbx_description
1 polymer ?
#
loop_
_entity_poly.entity_id
_entity_poly.type
_entity_poly.pdbx_seq_one_letter_code
_entity_poly.pdbx_strand_id
1 'polypeptide(L)'
;MTDDLQNPDPQADFWASVQADYLGGMTAPVLAERYRVSVRTIRRRAAEEGWRRADRSPAEQSSVWRPLFNREAALERFPELADLEQEQAEDAIDLLFYPTQQTLRCFAFRRAAEAAALGRPTEAGAWMRLVASLHVTGERIDADMRPFREAEYLRATYRAGVDPAHIFPEQP
;
A
#
# COMPACT_ATOMS: atom_id res chain seq x y z
N MET A 1 -50.76 23.03 -28.44
CA MET A 1 -51.37 22.71 -27.13
C MET A 1 -51.48 21.21 -27.05
N THR A 2 -50.39 20.55 -26.65
CA THR A 2 -50.38 19.19 -26.11
C THR A 2 -49.02 19.04 -25.46
N ASP A 3 -49.10 19.23 -24.15
CA ASP A 3 -48.10 19.07 -23.11
C ASP A 3 -47.67 17.59 -23.13
N ASP A 4 -46.49 17.31 -23.69
CA ASP A 4 -45.90 15.97 -23.71
C ASP A 4 -45.44 15.65 -22.29
N LEU A 5 -46.34 14.98 -21.57
CA LEU A 5 -46.22 14.57 -20.19
C LEU A 5 -44.85 13.94 -19.91
N GLN A 6 -44.05 14.69 -19.17
CA GLN A 6 -42.97 14.23 -18.31
C GLN A 6 -43.39 12.95 -17.59
N ASN A 7 -42.91 11.80 -18.08
CA ASN A 7 -42.91 10.56 -17.33
C ASN A 7 -41.47 10.38 -16.84
N PRO A 8 -41.11 10.92 -15.66
CA PRO A 8 -39.76 10.74 -15.15
C PRO A 8 -39.54 9.25 -14.92
N ASP A 9 -38.38 8.74 -15.35
CA ASP A 9 -37.99 7.37 -15.05
C ASP A 9 -37.96 7.23 -13.52
N PRO A 10 -38.83 6.41 -12.91
CA PRO A 10 -38.92 6.30 -11.45
C PRO A 10 -37.60 5.84 -10.82
N GLN A 11 -36.74 5.20 -11.62
CA GLN A 11 -35.40 4.86 -11.20
C GLN A 11 -34.46 6.09 -11.17
N ALA A 12 -34.58 7.00 -12.13
CA ALA A 12 -33.81 8.25 -12.13
C ALA A 12 -34.20 9.14 -10.94
N ASP A 13 -35.49 9.26 -10.64
CA ASP A 13 -35.99 10.04 -9.49
C ASP A 13 -35.55 9.45 -8.14
N PHE A 14 -35.54 8.12 -8.04
CA PHE A 14 -35.01 7.42 -6.87
C PHE A 14 -33.54 7.77 -6.63
N TRP A 15 -32.71 7.69 -7.68
CA TRP A 15 -31.28 7.95 -7.54
C TRP A 15 -30.94 9.42 -7.37
N ALA A 16 -31.74 10.34 -7.93
CA ALA A 16 -31.62 11.77 -7.66
C ALA A 16 -31.87 12.07 -6.17
N SER A 17 -32.85 11.39 -5.56
CA SER A 17 -33.12 11.52 -4.13
C SER A 17 -31.97 10.97 -3.27
N VAL A 18 -31.45 9.79 -3.62
CA VAL A 18 -30.29 9.20 -2.93
C VAL A 18 -29.05 10.10 -3.04
N GLN A 19 -28.82 10.70 -4.22
CA GLN A 19 -27.72 11.63 -4.45
C GLN A 19 -27.87 12.89 -3.59
N ALA A 20 -29.06 13.50 -3.56
CA ALA A 20 -29.32 14.71 -2.79
C ALA A 20 -29.01 14.49 -1.29
N ASP A 21 -29.48 13.38 -0.71
CA ASP A 21 -29.19 13.03 0.68
C ASP A 21 -27.70 12.71 0.92
N TYR A 22 -27.05 12.03 -0.03
CA TYR A 22 -25.61 11.72 0.04
C TYR A 22 -24.75 12.99 0.04
N LEU A 23 -25.05 13.92 -0.86
CA LEU A 23 -24.39 15.23 -0.93
C LEU A 23 -24.71 16.07 0.29
N GLY A 24 -25.93 15.97 0.83
CA GLY A 24 -26.37 16.58 2.09
C GLY A 24 -25.70 16.03 3.36
N GLY A 25 -24.81 15.03 3.22
CA GLY A 25 -23.95 14.55 4.30
C GLY A 25 -24.41 13.24 4.93
N MET A 26 -25.45 12.56 4.44
CA MET A 26 -25.76 11.21 4.93
C MET A 26 -24.68 10.20 4.52
N THR A 27 -24.39 9.25 5.42
CA THR A 27 -23.40 8.19 5.13
C THR A 27 -24.03 7.06 4.29
N ALA A 28 -23.21 6.36 3.51
CA ALA A 28 -23.68 5.23 2.69
C ALA A 28 -24.40 4.11 3.48
N PRO A 29 -24.01 3.76 4.74
CA PRO A 29 -24.78 2.84 5.57
C PRO A 29 -26.18 3.35 5.92
N VAL A 30 -26.31 4.62 6.29
CA VAL A 30 -27.61 5.24 6.62
C VAL A 30 -28.53 5.27 5.40
N LEU A 31 -27.99 5.61 4.23
CA LEU A 31 -28.74 5.59 2.97
C LEU A 31 -29.11 4.18 2.54
N ALA A 32 -28.25 3.19 2.78
CA ALA A 32 -28.52 1.79 2.47
C ALA A 32 -29.73 1.28 3.26
N GLU A 33 -29.84 1.64 4.53
CA GLU A 33 -31.00 1.33 5.37
C GLU A 33 -32.24 2.09 4.92
N ARG A 34 -32.12 3.41 4.68
CA ARG A 34 -33.24 4.28 4.30
C ARG A 34 -33.88 3.89 2.97
N TYR A 35 -33.03 3.59 1.97
CA TYR A 35 -33.46 3.31 0.60
C TYR A 35 -33.48 1.82 0.25
N ARG A 36 -33.19 0.93 1.22
CA ARG A 36 -33.13 -0.53 1.05
C ARG A 36 -32.24 -0.99 -0.10
N VAL A 37 -31.10 -0.32 -0.28
CA VAL A 37 -30.07 -0.65 -1.26
C VAL A 37 -28.79 -1.06 -0.53
N SER A 38 -27.95 -1.88 -1.15
CA SER A 38 -26.69 -2.27 -0.50
C SER A 38 -25.72 -1.08 -0.39
N VAL A 39 -24.94 -1.03 0.69
CA VAL A 39 -23.86 -0.05 0.88
C VAL A 39 -22.90 -0.07 -0.32
N ARG A 40 -22.63 -1.26 -0.87
CA ARG A 40 -21.79 -1.45 -2.06
C ARG A 40 -22.37 -0.74 -3.28
N THR A 41 -23.69 -0.81 -3.50
CA THR A 41 -24.36 -0.15 -4.62
C THR A 41 -24.22 1.36 -4.54
N ILE A 42 -24.44 1.93 -3.35
CA ILE A 42 -24.33 3.38 -3.12
C ILE A 42 -22.89 3.85 -3.33
N ARG A 43 -21.90 3.15 -2.76
CA ARG A 43 -20.48 3.48 -2.93
C ARG A 43 -20.02 3.39 -4.39
N ARG A 44 -20.49 2.38 -5.12
CA ARG A 44 -20.16 2.20 -6.54
C ARG A 44 -20.69 3.38 -7.37
N ARG A 45 -21.96 3.73 -7.21
CA ARG A 45 -22.56 4.89 -7.90
C ARG A 45 -21.88 6.20 -7.52
N ALA A 46 -21.61 6.42 -6.24
CA ALA A 46 -20.89 7.61 -5.80
C ALA A 46 -19.51 7.73 -6.45
N ALA A 47 -18.82 6.61 -6.72
CA ALA A 47 -17.54 6.61 -7.42
C ALA A 47 -17.70 6.82 -8.93
N GLU A 48 -18.66 6.15 -9.58
CA GLU A 48 -18.94 6.26 -11.02
C GLU A 48 -19.45 7.66 -11.41
N GLU A 49 -20.29 8.25 -10.57
CA GLU A 49 -20.94 9.56 -10.80
C GLU A 49 -20.25 10.71 -10.04
N GLY A 50 -19.15 10.43 -9.33
CA GLY A 50 -18.31 11.45 -8.69
C GLY A 50 -18.95 12.21 -7.53
N TRP A 51 -19.87 11.59 -6.79
CA TRP A 51 -20.56 12.25 -5.66
C TRP A 51 -19.58 12.54 -4.51
N ARG A 52 -19.50 13.81 -4.12
CA ARG A 52 -18.64 14.27 -3.01
C ARG A 52 -19.51 14.78 -1.86
N ARG A 53 -19.31 14.23 -0.66
CA ARG A 53 -20.06 14.63 0.54
C ARG A 53 -19.70 16.06 0.96
N ALA A 54 -20.69 16.88 1.29
CA ALA A 54 -20.49 18.27 1.70
C ALA A 54 -19.94 18.41 3.14
N ASP A 55 -20.18 17.43 4.01
CA ASP A 55 -19.71 17.44 5.41
C ASP A 55 -18.22 17.08 5.55
N ARG A 56 -17.62 16.44 4.54
CA ARG A 56 -16.18 16.17 4.52
C ARG A 56 -15.42 17.42 4.09
N SER A 57 -14.81 18.09 5.06
CA SER A 57 -13.87 19.16 4.75
C SER A 57 -12.71 18.62 3.87
N PRO A 58 -12.13 19.45 2.98
CA PRO A 58 -10.91 19.06 2.25
C PRO A 58 -9.77 18.64 3.18
N ALA A 59 -9.75 19.12 4.42
CA ALA A 59 -8.77 18.74 5.44
C ALA A 59 -8.93 17.29 5.92
N GLU A 60 -10.14 16.73 5.92
CA GLU A 60 -10.38 15.30 6.20
C GLU A 60 -10.06 14.41 4.99
N GLN A 61 -10.02 14.98 3.78
CA GLN A 61 -9.56 14.31 2.56
C GLN A 61 -8.03 14.35 2.44
N SER A 62 -7.40 15.39 3.00
CA SER A 62 -5.96 15.49 3.14
C SER A 62 -5.50 14.61 4.29
N SER A 63 -5.19 13.36 3.95
CA SER A 63 -4.42 12.45 4.80
C SER A 63 -3.39 13.20 5.66
N VAL A 64 -3.44 12.98 6.97
CA VAL A 64 -2.43 13.39 7.97
C VAL A 64 -1.00 12.99 7.55
N TRP A 65 -0.89 12.07 6.57
CA TRP A 65 0.34 11.52 6.01
C TRP A 65 0.70 12.05 4.61
N ARG A 66 0.16 13.20 4.18
CA ARG A 66 0.65 13.80 2.93
C ARG A 66 2.08 14.30 3.19
N PRO A 67 3.09 13.87 2.41
CA PRO A 67 4.44 14.37 2.61
C PRO A 67 4.44 15.88 2.45
N LEU A 68 4.82 16.60 3.51
CA LEU A 68 4.95 18.06 3.49
C LEU A 68 6.13 18.50 2.62
N PHE A 69 7.05 17.56 2.34
CA PHE A 69 8.29 17.77 1.62
C PHE A 69 8.47 16.67 0.55
N ASN A 70 9.20 17.00 -0.52
CA ASN A 70 9.79 15.99 -1.38
C ASN A 70 11.02 15.37 -0.69
N ARG A 71 11.56 14.28 -1.24
CA ARG A 71 12.68 13.54 -0.62
C ARG A 71 13.91 14.44 -0.35
N GLU A 72 14.33 15.23 -1.33
CA GLU A 72 15.49 16.11 -1.22
C GLU A 72 15.32 17.16 -0.12
N ALA A 73 14.17 17.83 -0.07
CA ALA A 73 13.86 18.80 0.98
C ALA A 73 13.70 18.16 2.37
N ALA A 74 13.27 16.89 2.43
CA ALA A 74 13.22 16.15 3.69
C ALA A 74 14.64 15.83 4.22
N LEU A 75 15.56 15.42 3.34
CA LEU A 75 16.95 15.15 3.69
C LEU A 75 17.71 16.41 4.10
N GLU A 76 17.46 17.54 3.43
CA GLU A 76 18.04 18.84 3.82
C GLU A 76 17.55 19.28 5.20
N ARG A 77 16.29 19.01 5.52
CA ARG A 77 15.67 19.40 6.79
C ARG A 77 16.01 18.46 7.94
N PHE A 78 16.14 17.17 7.65
CA PHE A 78 16.39 16.09 8.59
C PHE A 78 17.49 15.18 8.04
N PRO A 79 18.76 15.55 8.20
CA PRO A 79 19.89 14.78 7.66
C PRO A 79 19.96 13.36 8.23
N GLU A 80 19.42 13.11 9.42
CA GLU A 80 19.33 11.78 10.03
C GLU A 80 18.49 10.78 9.20
N LEU A 81 17.63 11.29 8.31
CA LEU A 81 16.92 10.44 7.35
C LEU A 81 17.86 9.78 6.34
N ALA A 82 19.02 10.37 6.06
CA ALA A 82 20.03 9.78 5.17
C ALA A 82 20.59 8.49 5.76
N ASP A 83 20.84 8.46 7.07
CA ASP A 83 21.34 7.27 7.77
C ASP A 83 20.30 6.15 7.71
N LEU A 84 19.02 6.46 7.93
CA LEU A 84 17.92 5.50 7.80
C LEU A 84 17.74 4.98 6.38
N GLU A 85 17.88 5.84 5.37
CA GLU A 85 17.87 5.41 3.97
C GLU A 85 19.04 4.49 3.64
N GLN A 86 20.21 4.75 4.23
CA GLN A 86 21.38 3.90 4.08
C GLN A 86 21.19 2.55 4.78
N GLU A 87 20.69 2.52 6.02
CA GLU A 87 20.35 1.27 6.72
C GLU A 87 19.33 0.44 5.92
N GLN A 88 18.32 1.10 5.34
CA GLN A 88 17.33 0.42 4.50
C GLN A 88 17.94 -0.13 3.20
N ALA A 89 18.94 0.56 2.62
CA ALA A 89 19.67 0.07 1.46
C ALA A 89 20.57 -1.12 1.82
N GLU A 90 21.24 -1.08 2.97
CA GLU A 90 22.06 -2.17 3.51
C GLU A 90 21.20 -3.42 3.77
N ASP A 91 20.02 -3.27 4.37
CA ASP A 91 19.06 -4.35 4.55
C ASP A 91 18.68 -5.03 3.22
N ALA A 92 18.51 -4.24 2.15
CA ALA A 92 18.18 -4.76 0.82
C ALA A 92 19.36 -5.49 0.17
N ILE A 93 20.58 -5.00 0.38
CA ILE A 93 21.84 -5.64 -0.04
C ILE A 93 22.00 -6.98 0.69
N ASP A 94 21.79 -7.00 2.01
CA ASP A 94 21.87 -8.21 2.83
C ASP A 94 20.86 -9.27 2.37
N LEU A 95 19.63 -8.88 2.09
CA LEU A 95 18.63 -9.78 1.50
C LEU A 95 19.07 -10.35 0.15
N LEU A 96 19.84 -9.59 -0.64
CA LEU A 96 20.20 -9.98 -1.99
C LEU A 96 21.43 -10.90 -2.02
N PHE A 97 22.39 -10.71 -1.11
CA PHE A 97 23.67 -11.43 -1.12
C PHE A 97 23.80 -12.45 0.00
N TYR A 98 23.15 -12.20 1.13
CA TYR A 98 23.19 -13.06 2.31
C TYR A 98 21.78 -13.33 2.84
N PRO A 99 20.83 -13.83 2.02
CA PRO A 99 19.47 -14.08 2.48
C PRO A 99 19.49 -15.23 3.48
N THR A 100 19.42 -14.87 4.76
CA THR A 100 18.97 -15.79 5.79
C THR A 100 17.47 -15.62 5.97
N GLN A 101 16.80 -16.67 6.40
CA GLN A 101 15.39 -16.54 6.72
C GLN A 101 15.14 -15.59 7.89
N GLN A 102 16.05 -15.55 8.87
CA GLN A 102 15.96 -14.61 9.97
C GLN A 102 15.95 -13.16 9.46
N THR A 103 16.89 -12.81 8.57
CA THR A 103 16.98 -11.48 7.94
C THR A 103 15.72 -11.19 7.13
N LEU A 104 15.28 -12.12 6.27
CA LEU A 104 14.07 -11.96 5.46
C LEU A 104 12.81 -11.81 6.32
N ARG A 105 12.70 -12.54 7.43
CA ARG A 105 11.56 -12.46 8.37
C ARG A 105 11.53 -11.11 9.08
N CYS A 106 12.67 -10.62 9.57
CA CYS A 106 12.78 -9.31 10.20
C CYS A 106 12.45 -8.18 9.21
N PHE A 107 12.96 -8.27 7.98
CA PHE A 107 12.65 -7.33 6.91
C PHE A 107 11.15 -7.31 6.57
N ALA A 108 10.55 -8.49 6.34
CA ALA A 108 9.13 -8.61 6.05
C ALA A 108 8.26 -8.06 7.20
N PHE A 109 8.64 -8.30 8.45
CA PHE A 109 7.92 -7.75 9.61
C PHE A 109 7.99 -6.22 9.66
N ARG A 110 9.16 -5.61 9.45
CA ARG A 110 9.31 -4.14 9.37
C ARG A 110 8.43 -3.55 8.27
N ARG A 111 8.45 -4.14 7.07
CA ARG A 111 7.60 -3.72 5.93
C ARG A 111 6.12 -3.87 6.22
N ALA A 112 5.71 -4.92 6.93
CA ALA A 112 4.33 -5.10 7.36
C ALA A 112 3.87 -3.98 8.31
N ALA A 113 4.69 -3.67 9.32
CA ALA A 113 4.40 -2.63 10.29
C ALA A 113 4.32 -1.24 9.63
N GLU A 114 5.25 -0.91 8.73
CA GLU A 114 5.28 0.34 7.97
C GLU A 114 4.02 0.48 7.09
N ALA A 115 3.67 -0.57 6.33
CA ALA A 115 2.47 -0.58 5.51
C ALA A 115 1.19 -0.43 6.35
N ALA A 116 1.13 -1.07 7.52
CA ALA A 116 0.00 -0.93 8.44
C ALA A 116 -0.13 0.51 8.97
N ALA A 117 0.98 1.12 9.40
CA ALA A 117 1.02 2.49 9.90
C ALA A 117 0.57 3.50 8.84
N LEU A 118 0.91 3.26 7.57
CA LEU A 118 0.57 4.12 6.43
C LEU A 118 -0.79 3.79 5.81
N GLY A 119 -1.63 2.99 6.46
CA GLY A 119 -2.98 2.69 6.00
C GLY A 119 -3.04 1.83 4.74
N ARG A 120 -2.04 0.97 4.51
CA ARG A 120 -1.92 0.04 3.38
C ARG A 120 -2.18 -1.40 3.83
N PRO A 121 -3.43 -1.77 4.20
CA PRO A 121 -3.72 -3.05 4.87
C PRO A 121 -3.46 -4.28 3.98
N THR A 122 -3.65 -4.17 2.67
CA THR A 122 -3.39 -5.27 1.73
C THR A 122 -1.89 -5.58 1.64
N GLU A 123 -1.05 -4.54 1.59
CA GLU A 123 0.41 -4.69 1.59
C GLU A 123 0.88 -5.25 2.93
N ALA A 124 0.39 -4.71 4.05
CA ALA A 124 0.69 -5.22 5.38
C ALA A 124 0.33 -6.72 5.53
N GLY A 125 -0.85 -7.11 5.05
CA GLY A 125 -1.29 -8.52 5.05
C GLY A 125 -0.47 -9.42 4.13
N ALA A 126 0.06 -8.92 3.01
CA ALA A 126 0.97 -9.67 2.16
C ALA A 126 2.30 -9.96 2.90
N TRP A 127 2.89 -8.94 3.52
CA TRP A 127 4.12 -9.09 4.30
C TRP A 127 3.94 -9.99 5.53
N MET A 128 2.83 -9.87 6.26
CA MET A 128 2.54 -10.75 7.40
C MET A 128 2.39 -12.23 7.02
N ARG A 129 1.83 -12.51 5.83
CA ARG A 129 1.79 -13.89 5.32
C ARG A 129 3.18 -14.42 5.02
N LEU A 130 4.09 -13.58 4.50
CA LEU A 130 5.49 -13.97 4.31
C LEU A 130 6.16 -14.29 5.66
N VAL A 131 5.97 -13.44 6.69
CA VAL A 131 6.48 -13.69 8.05
C VAL A 131 5.98 -15.03 8.60
N ALA A 132 4.67 -15.30 8.48
CA ALA A 132 4.07 -16.54 8.94
C ALA A 132 4.62 -17.76 8.18
N SER A 133 4.77 -17.65 6.85
CA SER A 133 5.36 -18.71 6.04
C SER A 133 6.79 -19.03 6.46
N LEU A 134 7.63 -18.00 6.66
CA LEU A 134 9.03 -18.18 7.07
C LEU A 134 9.17 -18.74 8.49
N HIS A 135 8.23 -18.43 9.38
CA HIS A 135 8.20 -19.05 10.71
C HIS A 135 7.95 -20.57 10.62
N VAL A 136 7.11 -21.01 9.68
CA VAL A 136 6.74 -22.42 9.51
C VAL A 136 7.79 -23.20 8.71
N THR A 137 8.32 -22.63 7.63
CA THR A 137 9.29 -23.31 6.75
C THR A 137 10.73 -23.14 7.20
N GLY A 138 10.92 -22.57 8.38
CA GLY A 138 12.13 -21.88 8.78
C GLY A 138 13.38 -22.76 8.77
N GLU A 139 13.48 -23.56 9.81
CA GLU A 139 14.68 -24.33 10.16
C GLU A 139 15.20 -25.30 9.08
N ARG A 140 14.42 -25.58 8.04
CA ARG A 140 14.80 -26.50 6.96
C ARG A 140 15.66 -25.87 5.86
N ILE A 141 15.60 -24.56 5.63
CA ILE A 141 16.32 -23.93 4.51
C ILE A 141 17.74 -23.53 4.92
N ASP A 142 17.91 -23.04 6.16
CA ASP A 142 19.21 -22.57 6.67
C ASP A 142 20.22 -23.72 6.89
N ALA A 143 19.76 -24.97 6.98
CA ALA A 143 20.61 -26.13 7.23
C ALA A 143 21.38 -26.65 6.00
N ASP A 144 20.87 -26.43 4.77
CA ASP A 144 21.29 -27.23 3.61
C ASP A 144 21.90 -26.46 2.42
N MET A 145 21.85 -25.12 2.32
CA MET A 145 22.31 -24.46 1.09
C MET A 145 22.94 -23.08 1.27
N ARG A 146 24.03 -22.83 0.50
CA ARG A 146 24.28 -21.49 -0.04
C ARG A 146 23.08 -21.17 -0.95
N PRO A 147 22.26 -20.15 -0.62
CA PRO A 147 21.02 -19.87 -1.35
C PRO A 147 21.26 -19.46 -2.81
N PHE A 148 22.49 -19.02 -3.11
CA PHE A 148 22.90 -18.64 -4.45
C PHE A 148 24.19 -19.35 -4.90
N ARG A 149 24.22 -19.73 -6.18
CA ARG A 149 25.42 -20.08 -6.94
C ARG A 149 26.13 -18.81 -7.41
N GLU A 150 27.39 -18.92 -7.78
CA GLU A 150 28.20 -17.78 -8.26
C GLU A 150 27.54 -17.00 -9.41
N ALA A 151 26.90 -17.68 -10.36
CA ALA A 151 26.15 -17.04 -11.44
C ALA A 151 24.93 -16.21 -10.96
N GLU A 152 24.32 -16.60 -9.84
CA GLU A 152 23.18 -15.90 -9.25
C GLU A 152 23.63 -14.66 -8.48
N TYR A 153 24.79 -14.74 -7.82
CA TYR A 153 25.47 -13.57 -7.26
C TYR A 153 25.86 -12.54 -8.33
N LEU A 154 26.39 -12.97 -9.49
CA LEU A 154 26.67 -12.06 -10.62
C LEU A 154 25.39 -11.41 -11.18
N ARG A 155 24.27 -12.12 -11.18
CA ARG A 155 22.97 -11.54 -11.54
C ARG A 155 22.49 -10.53 -10.50
N ALA A 156 22.72 -10.81 -9.23
CA ALA A 156 22.37 -9.92 -8.12
C ALA A 156 23.19 -8.62 -8.14
N THR A 157 24.52 -8.69 -8.32
CA THR A 157 25.40 -7.51 -8.45
C THR A 157 24.96 -6.61 -9.59
N TYR A 158 24.68 -7.19 -10.76
CA TYR A 158 24.17 -6.45 -11.92
C TYR A 158 22.83 -5.73 -11.62
N ARG A 159 21.91 -6.38 -10.90
CA ARG A 159 20.62 -5.78 -10.54
C ARG A 159 20.71 -4.70 -9.48
N ALA A 160 21.61 -4.86 -8.53
CA ALA A 160 21.83 -3.89 -7.45
C ALA A 160 22.71 -2.70 -7.89
N GLY A 161 23.38 -2.80 -9.04
CA GLY A 161 24.36 -1.80 -9.48
C GLY A 161 25.62 -1.79 -8.59
N VAL A 162 25.91 -2.91 -7.92
CA VAL A 162 27.06 -3.06 -7.01
C VAL A 162 28.23 -3.69 -7.77
N ASP A 163 29.44 -3.17 -7.55
CA ASP A 163 30.66 -3.74 -8.12
C ASP A 163 30.90 -5.17 -7.59
N PRO A 164 31.02 -6.19 -8.46
CA PRO A 164 31.29 -7.56 -8.05
C PRO A 164 32.54 -7.73 -7.17
N ALA A 165 33.54 -6.87 -7.34
CA ALA A 165 34.79 -6.92 -6.56
C ALA A 165 34.59 -6.65 -5.06
N HIS A 166 33.49 -5.98 -4.68
CA HIS A 166 33.12 -5.77 -3.27
C HIS A 166 32.49 -7.00 -2.61
N ILE A 167 32.00 -7.97 -3.40
CA ILE A 167 31.23 -9.12 -2.92
C ILE A 167 32.06 -10.40 -2.95
N PHE A 168 32.96 -10.52 -3.92
CA PHE A 168 33.93 -11.60 -4.03
C PHE A 168 35.34 -11.05 -3.85
N PRO A 169 35.82 -10.83 -2.61
CA PRO A 169 37.24 -10.55 -2.41
C PRO A 169 38.01 -11.77 -2.92
N GLU A 170 38.97 -11.55 -3.83
CA GLU A 170 39.81 -12.62 -4.38
C GLU A 170 40.34 -13.48 -3.23
N GLN A 171 39.99 -14.77 -3.23
CA GLN A 171 40.59 -15.69 -2.28
C GLN A 171 42.06 -15.88 -2.67
N PRO A 172 43.01 -15.74 -1.73
CA PRO A 172 44.44 -15.90 -2.00
C PRO A 172 44.81 -17.32 -2.39
#